data_AF-A0A9X7MZB4-F1
#
_entry.id   AF-A0A9X7MZB4-F1
#
_cell.length_a   1.000
_cell.length_b   1.000
_cell.length_c   1.000
_cell.angle_alpha   90.00
_cell.angle_beta   90.00
_cell.angle_gamma   90.00
#
_symmetry.space_group_name_H-M   'P 1'
#
loop_
_entity.id
_entity.type
_entity.pdbx_description
1 polymer ?
#
loop_
_entity_poly.entity_id
_entity_poly.type
_entity_poly.pdbx_seq_one_letter_code
_entity_poly.pdbx_strand_id
1 'polypeptide(L)'
;MQSPKTTYHRGHDDTVSLPFASGFVLVRHRLQAPAIEGATKPPPSLVFYSLYMHLEDWASYQADAAKARPVFWAASSYRVKNDVADPGPIGLTVHDKPSPKGAIVSVLPRGTRVTIGGSAPSHGYVKLVSAEGIELPALGPQHGTARGYVRLDALDTATGAYRVKDNALGQKPGDQLNIHATEAATSKVTGTLARGTELVVSGEGAYRKLEAVIPQGLEGGEHTEVPELPAYGGDYGHQAPEGYVRFSALAPLIAPLQRDSVALPDPPIPIKAGQLIGHIGVYHDMKKSEERKLHLEVFTAQDMVKFLADSRDWARQLPESERTWLKLAKGTRVISHQDSYKKTTPPTLQDAGKDSADDLLIPRSLLDGLRAEWKIQLPAAGEQKARNWYRLDSLLNDATGNLIDGWVCEEVGVTPWVSPWAWEGSPTGSPVRHHRHRPRQQADGRQDKNSPGNPRPRAVHRATGHPV
;
A
#
# COMPACT_ATOMS: atom_id res chain seq x y z
N MET A 1 2.59 9.12 -18.06
CA MET A 1 2.40 7.75 -18.59
C MET A 1 0.92 7.53 -18.86
N GLN A 2 0.57 6.96 -20.01
CA GLN A 2 -0.78 6.43 -20.26
C GLN A 2 -0.78 4.95 -19.90
N SER A 3 -1.90 4.43 -19.40
CA SER A 3 -2.04 3.00 -19.18
C SER A 3 -1.77 2.20 -20.46
N PRO A 4 -1.11 1.03 -20.35
CA PRO A 4 -0.82 0.21 -21.52
C PRO A 4 -2.13 -0.24 -22.17
N LYS A 5 -2.10 -0.34 -23.50
CA LYS A 5 -3.27 -0.75 -24.30
C LYS A 5 -3.01 -2.06 -25.01
N THR A 6 -4.05 -2.87 -25.12
CA THR A 6 -4.07 -4.08 -25.95
C THR A 6 -5.04 -3.88 -27.10
N THR A 7 -4.64 -4.39 -28.27
CA THR A 7 -5.51 -4.45 -29.45
C THR A 7 -6.42 -5.68 -29.36
N TYR A 8 -7.72 -5.44 -29.35
CA TYR A 8 -8.77 -6.47 -29.37
C TYR A 8 -9.41 -6.54 -30.74
N HIS A 9 -9.68 -7.74 -31.25
CA HIS A 9 -10.32 -7.97 -32.55
C HIS A 9 -11.83 -8.21 -32.36
N ARG A 10 -12.68 -7.26 -32.73
CA ARG A 10 -14.16 -7.37 -32.65
C ARG A 10 -14.80 -8.00 -33.90
N GLY A 11 -14.00 -8.31 -34.92
CA GLY A 11 -14.37 -8.97 -36.15
C GLY A 11 -13.13 -9.22 -37.02
N HIS A 12 -13.33 -9.65 -38.28
CA HIS A 12 -12.21 -9.91 -39.20
C HIS A 12 -11.39 -8.63 -39.49
N ASP A 13 -12.06 -7.46 -39.53
CA ASP A 13 -11.45 -6.17 -39.87
C ASP A 13 -11.70 -5.04 -38.83
N ASP A 14 -12.37 -5.31 -37.71
CA ASP A 14 -12.58 -4.31 -36.64
C ASP A 14 -11.65 -4.59 -35.46
N THR A 15 -10.77 -3.65 -35.18
CA THR A 15 -9.90 -3.68 -34.00
C THR A 15 -10.13 -2.47 -33.11
N VAL A 16 -9.99 -2.68 -31.80
CA VAL A 16 -10.06 -1.60 -30.81
C VAL A 16 -8.88 -1.70 -29.86
N SER A 17 -8.19 -0.60 -29.65
CA SER A 17 -7.11 -0.49 -28.66
C SER A 17 -7.69 0.00 -27.34
N LEU A 18 -7.70 -0.88 -26.33
CA LEU A 18 -8.28 -0.59 -25.01
C LEU A 18 -7.23 -0.71 -23.92
N PRO A 19 -7.27 0.15 -22.88
CA PRO A 19 -6.34 0.07 -21.77
C PRO A 19 -6.55 -1.21 -20.96
N PHE A 20 -5.49 -1.71 -20.34
CA PHE A 20 -5.56 -2.84 -19.41
C PHE A 20 -4.67 -2.61 -18.19
N ALA A 21 -5.09 -3.20 -17.07
CA ALA A 21 -4.31 -3.24 -15.85
C ALA A 21 -3.10 -4.18 -16.00
N SER A 22 -1.89 -3.62 -15.96
CA SER A 22 -0.63 -4.37 -16.08
C SER A 22 0.02 -4.75 -14.75
N GLY A 23 -0.46 -4.20 -13.63
CA GLY A 23 0.07 -4.51 -12.31
C GLY A 23 -0.25 -5.95 -11.91
N PHE A 24 0.71 -6.61 -11.28
CA PHE A 24 0.50 -7.88 -10.60
C PHE A 24 1.43 -8.03 -9.40
N VAL A 25 1.05 -8.88 -8.46
CA VAL A 25 1.83 -9.17 -7.25
C VAL A 25 1.83 -10.67 -7.00
N LEU A 26 3.02 -11.24 -6.87
CA LEU A 26 3.21 -12.61 -6.43
C LEU A 26 3.52 -12.62 -4.94
N VAL A 27 2.72 -13.33 -4.15
CA VAL A 27 2.95 -13.52 -2.72
C VAL A 27 3.35 -14.97 -2.47
N ARG A 28 4.45 -15.16 -1.75
CA ARG A 28 4.88 -16.47 -1.24
C ARG A 28 4.32 -16.68 0.17
N HIS A 29 3.67 -17.80 0.39
CA HIS A 29 3.09 -18.21 1.67
C HIS A 29 3.81 -19.44 2.22
N ARG A 30 3.79 -19.59 3.54
CA ARG A 30 4.12 -20.85 4.23
C ARG A 30 2.95 -21.22 5.13
N LEU A 31 2.26 -22.30 4.78
CA LEU A 31 1.23 -22.94 5.58
C LEU A 31 1.88 -24.05 6.41
N GLN A 32 1.64 -24.11 7.72
CA GLN A 32 2.22 -25.15 8.57
C GLN A 32 1.28 -25.55 9.70
N ALA A 33 1.20 -26.85 9.98
CA ALA A 33 0.37 -27.39 11.06
C ALA A 33 0.89 -27.00 12.46
N PRO A 34 0.01 -26.93 13.47
CA PRO A 34 0.42 -26.75 14.86
C PRO A 34 1.46 -27.79 15.27
N ALA A 35 2.41 -27.36 16.10
CA ALA A 35 3.38 -28.27 16.69
C ALA A 35 2.70 -29.17 17.72
N ILE A 36 3.13 -30.43 17.75
CA ILE A 36 2.75 -31.39 18.80
C ILE A 36 3.94 -31.51 19.74
N GLU A 37 3.71 -31.26 21.03
CA GLU A 37 4.76 -31.35 22.04
C GLU A 37 5.34 -32.78 22.10
N GLY A 38 6.66 -32.90 22.13
CA GLY A 38 7.35 -34.20 22.16
C GLY A 38 7.33 -34.98 20.83
N ALA A 39 6.73 -34.44 19.76
CA ALA A 39 6.75 -35.10 18.46
C ALA A 39 8.16 -35.15 17.86
N THR A 40 8.55 -36.30 17.33
CA THR A 40 9.88 -36.54 16.75
C THR A 40 9.99 -36.08 15.28
N LYS A 41 8.85 -35.86 14.62
CA LYS A 41 8.77 -35.35 13.24
C LYS A 41 8.33 -33.89 13.25
N PRO A 42 8.81 -33.05 12.32
CA PRO A 42 8.31 -31.68 12.20
C PRO A 42 6.86 -31.67 11.71
N PRO A 43 6.07 -30.63 12.04
CA PRO A 43 4.72 -30.48 11.51
C PRO A 43 4.74 -30.38 9.98
N PRO A 44 3.75 -30.97 9.29
CA PRO A 44 3.63 -30.82 7.85
C PRO A 44 3.51 -29.34 7.47
N SER A 45 4.22 -28.95 6.41
CA SER A 45 4.24 -27.58 5.91
C SER A 45 4.22 -27.54 4.39
N LEU A 46 3.60 -26.50 3.84
CA LEU A 46 3.45 -26.24 2.42
C LEU A 46 3.86 -24.81 2.10
N VAL A 47 4.77 -24.65 1.15
CA VAL A 47 5.03 -23.38 0.48
C VAL A 47 4.13 -23.30 -0.74
N PHE A 48 3.31 -22.27 -0.82
CA PHE A 48 2.48 -22.00 -1.99
C PHE A 48 2.53 -20.53 -2.34
N TYR A 49 2.08 -20.20 -3.54
CA TYR A 49 2.12 -18.87 -4.10
C TYR A 49 0.71 -18.44 -4.48
N SER A 50 0.43 -17.15 -4.33
CA SER A 50 -0.77 -16.52 -4.84
C SER A 50 -0.38 -15.37 -5.77
N LEU A 51 -0.79 -15.45 -7.02
CA LEU A 51 -0.56 -14.44 -8.04
C LEU A 51 -1.83 -13.60 -8.20
N TYR A 52 -1.75 -12.33 -7.80
CA TYR A 52 -2.82 -11.34 -7.95
C TYR A 52 -2.58 -10.56 -9.23
N MET A 53 -3.47 -10.71 -10.22
CA MET A 53 -3.35 -10.06 -11.53
C MET A 53 -4.41 -8.98 -11.73
N HIS A 54 -4.22 -8.18 -12.78
CA HIS A 54 -5.07 -7.03 -13.14
C HIS A 54 -5.13 -5.96 -12.05
N LEU A 55 -3.99 -5.69 -11.40
CA LEU A 55 -3.85 -4.58 -10.47
C LEU A 55 -3.52 -3.28 -11.23
N GLU A 56 -3.91 -2.15 -10.65
CA GLU A 56 -3.65 -0.82 -11.23
C GLU A 56 -2.14 -0.61 -11.51
N ASP A 57 -1.86 0.06 -12.63
CA ASP A 57 -0.50 0.42 -13.05
C ASP A 57 0.03 1.66 -12.31
N TRP A 58 1.32 1.97 -12.46
CA TRP A 58 1.92 3.13 -11.80
C TRP A 58 1.26 4.46 -12.20
N ALA A 59 0.85 4.61 -13.47
CA ALA A 59 0.18 5.82 -13.95
C ALA A 59 -1.11 6.11 -13.16
N SER A 60 -1.86 5.07 -12.80
CA SER A 60 -3.08 5.15 -11.99
C SER A 60 -2.81 5.69 -10.57
N TYR A 61 -1.68 5.32 -9.96
CA TYR A 61 -1.26 5.87 -8.66
C TYR A 61 -0.66 7.28 -8.76
N GLN A 62 -0.13 7.67 -9.93
CA GLN A 62 0.34 9.03 -10.17
C GLN A 62 -0.83 10.01 -10.38
N ALA A 63 -1.90 9.55 -11.03
CA ALA A 63 -3.09 10.36 -11.28
C ALA A 63 -3.85 10.75 -10.00
N ASP A 64 -3.67 10.01 -8.90
CA ASP A 64 -4.30 10.26 -7.62
C ASP A 64 -3.26 10.17 -6.49
N ALA A 65 -2.74 11.34 -6.09
CA ALA A 65 -1.74 11.43 -5.02
C ALA A 65 -2.26 10.99 -3.64
N ALA A 66 -3.59 10.96 -3.44
CA ALA A 66 -4.21 10.49 -2.19
C ALA A 66 -4.44 8.98 -2.18
N LYS A 67 -4.27 8.29 -3.32
CA LYS A 67 -4.44 6.84 -3.43
C LYS A 67 -3.44 6.13 -2.52
N ALA A 68 -3.97 5.31 -1.60
CA ALA A 68 -3.16 4.45 -0.74
C ALA A 68 -2.26 3.55 -1.60
N ARG A 69 -0.99 3.39 -1.20
CA ARG A 69 0.01 2.63 -1.95
C ARG A 69 0.43 1.37 -1.18
N PRO A 70 0.73 0.25 -1.87
CA PRO A 70 1.19 -0.97 -1.21
C PRO A 70 2.44 -0.73 -0.35
N VAL A 71 2.43 -1.19 0.89
CA VAL A 71 3.51 -0.89 1.85
C VAL A 71 4.87 -1.45 1.43
N PHE A 72 4.88 -2.53 0.65
CA PHE A 72 6.11 -3.15 0.13
C PHE A 72 6.74 -2.38 -1.04
N TRP A 73 6.12 -1.31 -1.52
CA TRP A 73 6.75 -0.35 -2.43
C TRP A 73 7.68 0.64 -1.70
N ALA A 74 7.80 0.58 -0.37
CA ALA A 74 8.73 1.42 0.37
C ALA A 74 10.18 0.95 0.16
N ALA A 75 10.77 1.31 -0.98
CA ALA A 75 12.16 1.01 -1.32
C ALA A 75 12.97 2.30 -1.22
N SER A 76 13.57 2.60 -0.05
CA SER A 76 14.57 3.66 0.25
C SER A 76 14.46 5.00 -0.51
N SER A 77 13.28 5.31 -1.03
CA SER A 77 13.02 6.39 -1.94
C SER A 77 12.15 7.40 -1.23
N TYR A 78 12.43 8.65 -1.54
CA TYR A 78 11.90 9.78 -0.83
C TYR A 78 11.57 10.86 -1.84
N ARG A 79 10.68 11.75 -1.41
CA ARG A 79 10.38 12.98 -2.11
C ARG A 79 10.77 14.15 -1.23
N VAL A 80 11.43 15.15 -1.82
CA VAL A 80 11.65 16.44 -1.14
C VAL A 80 10.29 17.04 -0.81
N LYS A 81 10.04 17.31 0.47
CA LYS A 81 8.75 17.85 0.91
C LYS A 81 8.47 19.21 0.27
N ASN A 82 7.20 19.47 -0.03
CA ASN A 82 6.76 20.75 -0.61
C ASN A 82 6.92 21.95 0.34
N ASP A 83 7.15 21.70 1.63
CA ASP A 83 7.38 22.72 2.67
C ASP A 83 8.87 22.86 3.05
N VAL A 84 9.79 22.24 2.29
CA VAL A 84 11.24 22.35 2.57
C VAL A 84 11.67 23.83 2.61
N ALA A 85 12.47 24.13 3.61
CA ALA A 85 12.96 25.48 3.90
C ALA A 85 14.41 25.37 4.41
N ASP A 86 15.36 25.22 3.49
CA ASP A 86 16.79 25.24 3.83
C ASP A 86 17.35 26.66 3.65
N PRO A 87 18.36 27.05 4.44
CA PRO A 87 19.14 28.27 4.20
C PRO A 87 19.53 28.40 2.71
N GLY A 88 19.19 29.53 2.09
CA GLY A 88 19.35 29.74 0.64
C GLY A 88 20.76 29.39 0.13
N PRO A 89 20.88 28.86 -1.11
CA PRO A 89 21.98 27.95 -1.41
C PRO A 89 23.35 28.59 -1.61
N ILE A 90 23.45 29.90 -1.78
CA ILE A 90 24.74 30.49 -2.16
C ILE A 90 24.90 31.86 -1.51
N GLY A 91 25.78 31.92 -0.52
CA GLY A 91 26.48 33.16 -0.20
C GLY A 91 26.22 33.78 1.17
N LEU A 92 27.00 34.82 1.46
CA LEU A 92 26.94 35.61 2.68
C LEU A 92 25.96 36.77 2.50
N THR A 93 24.94 36.83 3.37
CA THR A 93 23.98 37.93 3.35
C THR A 93 24.62 39.24 3.79
N VAL A 94 24.37 40.29 3.01
CA VAL A 94 24.78 41.66 3.30
C VAL A 94 23.58 42.41 3.85
N HIS A 95 23.73 43.01 5.03
CA HIS A 95 22.67 43.75 5.72
C HIS A 95 22.88 45.26 5.64
N ASP A 96 21.79 46.02 5.72
CA ASP A 96 21.79 47.49 5.80
C ASP A 96 22.35 48.04 7.13
N LYS A 97 22.29 47.24 8.20
CA LYS A 97 22.78 47.58 9.55
C LYS A 97 23.47 46.36 10.20
N PRO A 98 24.36 46.56 11.20
CA PRO A 98 25.10 45.47 11.87
C PRO A 98 24.21 44.68 12.84
N SER A 99 23.19 44.00 12.30
CA SER A 99 22.21 43.25 13.06
C SER A 99 21.64 42.10 12.22
N PRO A 100 21.35 40.94 12.82
CA PRO A 100 20.59 39.88 12.14
C PRO A 100 19.17 40.31 11.76
N LYS A 101 18.64 41.39 12.37
CA LYS A 101 17.35 42.00 12.00
C LYS A 101 17.49 43.06 10.91
N GLY A 102 18.69 43.24 10.34
CA GLY A 102 18.95 44.14 9.22
C GLY A 102 18.28 43.67 7.93
N ALA A 103 17.77 44.61 7.13
CA ALA A 103 17.27 44.31 5.80
C ALA A 103 18.42 43.80 4.94
N ILE A 104 18.18 42.70 4.21
CA ILE A 104 19.18 42.13 3.30
C ILE A 104 19.21 42.99 2.04
N VAL A 105 20.38 43.58 1.76
CA VAL A 105 20.60 44.45 0.60
C VAL A 105 21.29 43.72 -0.56
N SER A 106 22.01 42.65 -0.28
CA SER A 106 22.65 41.79 -1.29
C SER A 106 23.04 40.43 -0.69
N VAL A 107 23.43 39.48 -1.54
CA VAL A 107 24.00 38.19 -1.16
C VAL A 107 25.28 37.98 -1.96
N LEU A 108 26.41 37.79 -1.25
CA LEU A 108 27.71 37.61 -1.87
C LEU A 108 27.97 36.12 -2.13
N PRO A 109 28.29 35.68 -3.36
CA PRO A 109 28.72 34.33 -3.65
C PRO A 109 29.88 33.85 -2.76
N ARG A 110 30.00 32.54 -2.64
CA ARG A 110 31.14 31.92 -1.93
C ARG A 110 32.44 32.20 -2.66
N GLY A 111 33.54 32.32 -1.92
CA GLY A 111 34.85 32.65 -2.47
C GLY A 111 35.01 34.11 -2.91
N THR A 112 33.93 34.92 -2.94
CA THR A 112 34.01 36.35 -3.22
C THR A 112 34.98 37.02 -2.26
N ARG A 113 35.99 37.70 -2.82
CA ARG A 113 36.91 38.52 -2.04
C ARG A 113 36.20 39.79 -1.63
N VAL A 114 36.32 40.14 -0.36
CA VAL A 114 35.70 41.33 0.22
C VAL A 114 36.74 42.19 0.91
N THR A 115 36.53 43.50 0.84
CA THR A 115 37.23 44.45 1.70
C THR A 115 36.29 44.81 2.84
N ILE A 116 36.72 44.57 4.07
CA ILE A 116 35.99 45.01 5.27
C ILE A 116 36.70 46.19 5.92
N GLY A 117 35.95 47.04 6.62
CA GLY A 117 36.48 48.19 7.34
C GLY A 117 36.09 48.18 8.82
N GLY A 118 37.03 48.57 9.68
CA GLY A 118 36.81 48.70 11.12
C GLY A 118 36.64 47.38 11.87
N SER A 119 36.53 47.48 13.20
CA SER A 119 36.28 46.34 14.10
C SER A 119 34.79 45.99 14.16
N ALA A 120 34.44 44.73 14.45
CA ALA A 120 33.05 44.26 14.52
C ALA A 120 32.28 45.00 15.65
N PRO A 121 31.40 45.98 15.36
CA PRO A 121 30.88 46.89 16.39
C PRO A 121 29.83 46.22 17.29
N SER A 122 29.10 45.24 16.77
CA SER A 122 28.04 44.52 17.47
C SER A 122 27.69 43.20 16.76
N HIS A 123 27.28 42.18 17.52
CA HIS A 123 26.78 40.89 17.01
C HIS A 123 27.68 40.19 15.96
N GLY A 124 28.99 40.43 15.97
CA GLY A 124 29.92 39.82 15.01
C GLY A 124 29.79 40.32 13.56
N TYR A 125 29.11 41.45 13.32
CA TYR A 125 29.00 42.06 12.00
C TYR A 125 30.16 43.05 11.75
N VAL A 126 30.75 43.02 10.57
CA VAL A 126 31.78 43.93 10.08
C VAL A 126 31.27 44.73 8.89
N LYS A 127 31.77 45.95 8.74
CA LYS A 127 31.40 46.83 7.64
C LYS A 127 32.03 46.31 6.35
N LEU A 128 31.21 46.10 5.33
CA LEU A 128 31.61 45.75 3.97
C LEU A 128 31.87 47.03 3.18
N VAL A 129 33.07 47.16 2.60
CA VAL A 129 33.51 48.31 1.80
C VAL A 129 33.39 48.01 0.31
N SER A 130 33.81 46.82 -0.11
CA SER A 130 33.71 46.36 -1.49
C SER A 130 33.67 44.83 -1.57
N ALA A 131 33.11 44.33 -2.67
CA ALA A 131 33.12 42.92 -3.05
C ALA A 131 33.62 42.82 -4.50
N GLU A 132 34.59 41.95 -4.75
CA GLU A 132 35.18 41.78 -6.08
C GLU A 132 34.12 41.28 -7.08
N GLY A 133 33.97 42.00 -8.20
CA GLY A 133 33.03 41.64 -9.27
C GLY A 133 31.54 41.89 -8.97
N ILE A 134 31.21 42.55 -7.86
CA ILE A 134 29.82 42.78 -7.44
C ILE A 134 29.61 44.26 -7.11
N GLU A 135 28.70 44.90 -7.85
CA GLU A 135 28.24 46.23 -7.50
C GLU A 135 27.27 46.17 -6.32
N LEU A 136 27.60 46.92 -5.27
CA LEU A 136 26.78 47.00 -4.06
C LEU A 136 26.16 48.39 -3.94
N PRO A 137 24.84 48.49 -3.64
CA PRO A 137 24.17 49.77 -3.53
C PRO A 137 24.75 50.61 -2.37
N ALA A 138 24.72 51.94 -2.51
CA ALA A 138 25.03 52.84 -1.39
C ALA A 138 23.92 52.77 -0.33
N LEU A 139 24.27 52.67 0.94
CA LEU A 139 23.29 52.65 2.04
C LEU A 139 22.81 54.06 2.47
N GLY A 140 23.36 55.11 1.85
CA GLY A 140 23.09 56.51 2.17
C GLY A 140 24.24 57.20 2.93
N PRO A 141 24.23 58.54 3.03
CA PRO A 141 25.36 59.34 3.54
C PRO A 141 25.79 58.99 4.96
N GLN A 142 24.83 58.59 5.81
CA GLN A 142 25.04 58.24 7.22
C GLN A 142 25.89 56.98 7.44
N HIS A 143 26.13 56.17 6.40
CA HIS A 143 26.95 54.95 6.47
C HIS A 143 28.38 55.15 5.89
N GLY A 144 28.70 56.35 5.42
CA GLY A 144 29.99 56.69 4.81
C GLY A 144 30.36 55.74 3.67
N THR A 145 31.55 55.16 3.72
CA THR A 145 32.03 54.18 2.72
C THR A 145 31.41 52.78 2.83
N ALA A 146 30.47 52.55 3.76
CA ALA A 146 29.88 51.23 3.93
C ALA A 146 28.91 50.93 2.79
N ARG A 147 29.06 49.74 2.21
CA ARG A 147 28.15 49.15 1.23
C ARG A 147 27.27 48.06 1.83
N GLY A 148 27.41 47.82 3.13
CA GLY A 148 26.76 46.71 3.80
C GLY A 148 27.42 46.34 5.12
N TYR A 149 26.79 45.40 5.82
CA TYR A 149 27.34 44.72 7.00
C TYR A 149 27.22 43.21 6.82
N VAL A 150 28.31 42.48 7.07
CA VAL A 150 28.38 41.01 6.94
C VAL A 150 28.92 40.39 8.20
N ARG A 151 28.60 39.12 8.45
CA ARG A 151 29.11 38.35 9.60
C ARG A 151 30.59 37.99 9.42
N LEU A 152 31.43 38.33 10.40
CA LEU A 152 32.87 38.09 10.35
C LEU A 152 33.23 36.59 10.35
N ASP A 153 32.50 35.78 11.10
CA ASP A 153 32.69 34.32 11.17
C ASP A 153 32.28 33.59 9.88
N ALA A 154 31.61 34.26 8.95
CA ALA A 154 31.34 33.76 7.61
C ALA A 154 32.46 34.10 6.60
N LEU A 155 33.53 34.75 7.05
CA LEU A 155 34.70 35.09 6.24
C LEU A 155 35.90 34.21 6.65
N ASP A 156 36.67 33.76 5.66
CA ASP A 156 38.00 33.22 5.86
C ASP A 156 38.98 34.38 6.06
N THR A 157 39.82 34.26 7.09
CA THR A 157 40.76 35.29 7.55
C THR A 157 42.23 34.90 7.32
N ALA A 158 42.49 33.72 6.76
CA ALA A 158 43.80 33.09 6.75
C ALA A 158 44.89 33.78 5.91
N THR A 159 44.58 34.80 5.09
CA THR A 159 45.54 35.38 4.12
C THR A 159 45.58 36.91 4.10
N GLY A 160 44.91 37.60 5.03
CA GLY A 160 44.79 39.07 5.00
C GLY A 160 43.83 39.63 3.93
N ALA A 161 43.39 38.79 2.98
CA ALA A 161 42.28 39.06 2.08
C ALA A 161 41.05 38.27 2.55
N TYR A 162 40.02 38.97 3.03
CA TYR A 162 38.80 38.33 3.51
C TYR A 162 38.04 37.70 2.33
N ARG A 163 37.63 36.44 2.48
CA ARG A 163 36.81 35.74 1.48
C ARG A 163 35.58 35.14 2.12
N VAL A 164 34.46 35.16 1.42
CA VAL A 164 33.26 34.43 1.86
C VAL A 164 33.60 32.94 1.95
N LYS A 165 33.42 32.34 3.13
CA LYS A 165 33.72 30.91 3.34
C LYS A 165 32.93 30.04 2.38
N ASP A 166 33.54 28.92 2.00
CA ASP A 166 32.93 27.94 1.10
C ASP A 166 31.70 27.23 1.70
N ASN A 167 31.47 27.35 3.01
CA ASN A 167 30.27 26.85 3.70
C ASN A 167 29.29 27.96 4.13
N ALA A 168 29.46 29.20 3.65
CA ALA A 168 28.51 30.27 3.94
C ALA A 168 27.11 29.93 3.40
N LEU A 169 26.09 30.11 4.24
CA LEU A 169 24.68 29.86 3.95
C LEU A 169 23.88 31.16 4.04
N GLY A 170 22.84 31.29 3.21
CA GLY A 170 21.92 32.43 3.26
C GLY A 170 21.05 32.42 4.53
N GLN A 171 20.75 33.58 5.12
CA GLN A 171 19.93 33.66 6.33
C GLN A 171 18.42 33.50 6.08
N LYS A 172 17.96 33.72 4.84
CA LYS A 172 16.56 33.47 4.46
C LYS A 172 16.41 32.02 3.99
N PRO A 173 15.44 31.26 4.52
CA PRO A 173 15.12 29.96 3.96
C PRO A 173 14.68 30.09 2.50
N GLY A 174 15.31 29.33 1.62
CA GLY A 174 14.89 29.12 0.23
C GLY A 174 13.87 28.00 0.14
N ASP A 175 13.41 27.74 -1.08
CA ASP A 175 12.42 26.71 -1.43
C ASP A 175 13.07 25.42 -1.98
N GLN A 176 14.37 25.25 -1.77
CA GLN A 176 15.16 24.10 -2.21
C GLN A 176 15.75 23.35 -1.01
N LEU A 177 16.14 22.10 -1.22
CA LEU A 177 16.88 21.27 -0.27
C LEU A 177 18.38 21.33 -0.61
N ASN A 178 19.23 21.63 0.37
CA ASN A 178 20.67 21.68 0.18
C ASN A 178 21.30 20.28 0.15
N ILE A 179 22.28 20.10 -0.74
CA ILE A 179 23.16 18.92 -0.80
C ILE A 179 24.47 19.28 -0.11
N HIS A 180 24.83 18.56 0.94
CA HIS A 180 25.98 18.79 1.81
C HIS A 180 27.15 17.87 1.42
N ALA A 181 28.38 18.38 1.42
CA ALA A 181 29.58 17.58 1.11
C ALA A 181 29.84 16.43 2.10
N THR A 182 29.40 16.58 3.36
CA THR A 182 29.53 15.57 4.42
C THR A 182 28.23 15.45 5.22
N GLU A 183 28.14 14.50 6.14
CA GLU A 183 26.98 14.28 7.03
C GLU A 183 26.76 15.37 8.11
N ALA A 184 27.03 16.64 7.79
CA ALA A 184 26.96 17.75 8.73
C ALA A 184 26.29 18.99 8.14
N ALA A 185 25.40 19.62 8.92
CA ALA A 185 24.71 20.86 8.55
C ALA A 185 25.68 22.04 8.28
N THR A 186 26.89 21.99 8.82
CA THR A 186 27.92 23.03 8.67
C THR A 186 28.86 22.78 7.50
N SER A 187 28.72 21.66 6.78
CA SER A 187 29.56 21.35 5.63
C SER A 187 29.27 22.28 4.47
N LYS A 188 30.21 22.34 3.52
CA LYS A 188 29.99 22.97 2.22
C LYS A 188 28.73 22.40 1.56
N VAL A 189 27.88 23.25 1.00
CA VAL A 189 26.77 22.83 0.13
C VAL A 189 27.29 22.71 -1.30
N THR A 190 27.12 21.54 -1.91
CA THR A 190 27.61 21.20 -3.26
C THR A 190 26.55 21.42 -4.34
N GLY A 191 25.27 21.46 -3.97
CA GLY A 191 24.16 21.70 -4.88
C GLY A 191 22.82 21.78 -4.16
N THR A 192 21.73 21.79 -4.93
CA THR A 192 20.36 21.80 -4.40
C THR A 192 19.42 20.87 -5.16
N LEU A 193 18.34 20.46 -4.48
CA LEU A 193 17.21 19.74 -5.05
C LEU A 193 15.94 20.57 -4.91
N ALA A 194 15.11 20.58 -5.96
CA ALA A 194 13.83 21.26 -5.93
C ALA A 194 12.81 20.52 -5.05
N ARG A 195 11.76 21.23 -4.63
CA ARG A 195 10.56 20.62 -4.02
C ARG A 195 9.99 19.57 -4.95
N GLY A 196 9.54 18.46 -4.39
CA GLY A 196 8.96 17.37 -5.15
C GLY A 196 9.97 16.47 -5.86
N THR A 197 11.27 16.81 -5.91
CA THR A 197 12.30 15.92 -6.46
C THR A 197 12.25 14.56 -5.76
N GLU A 198 12.29 13.48 -6.55
CA GLU A 198 12.35 12.11 -6.05
C GLU A 198 13.81 11.65 -5.99
N LEU A 199 14.19 10.96 -4.92
CA LEU A 199 15.58 10.56 -4.67
C LEU A 199 15.66 9.29 -3.82
N VAL A 200 16.82 8.65 -3.84
CA VAL A 200 17.18 7.52 -2.98
C VAL A 200 18.25 7.99 -1.98
N VAL A 201 18.07 7.68 -0.70
CA VAL A 201 19.07 7.96 0.34
C VAL A 201 19.45 6.71 1.13
N SER A 202 20.69 6.68 1.62
CA SER A 202 21.21 5.62 2.48
C SER A 202 21.83 6.18 3.76
N GLY A 203 22.15 5.30 4.71
CA GLY A 203 22.74 5.65 5.99
C GLY A 203 21.72 6.08 7.05
N GLU A 204 22.24 6.44 8.22
CA GLU A 204 21.47 6.85 9.39
C GLU A 204 21.71 8.31 9.75
N GLY A 205 21.05 8.82 10.80
CA GLY A 205 21.25 10.18 11.27
C GLY A 205 20.44 11.26 10.53
N ALA A 206 20.77 12.53 10.84
CA ALA A 206 20.02 13.70 10.39
C ALA A 206 20.34 14.11 8.95
N TYR A 207 21.52 13.77 8.45
CA TYR A 207 21.97 13.98 7.07
C TYR A 207 22.33 12.63 6.48
N ARG A 208 21.65 12.23 5.42
CA ARG A 208 21.80 10.91 4.79
C ARG A 208 22.40 11.04 3.41
N LYS A 209 23.19 10.04 3.01
CA LYS A 209 23.89 10.04 1.73
C LYS A 209 22.88 9.98 0.59
N LEU A 210 23.02 10.88 -0.38
CA LEU A 210 22.26 10.88 -1.62
C LEU A 210 22.86 9.82 -2.55
N GLU A 211 22.10 8.76 -2.84
CA GLU A 211 22.55 7.68 -3.73
C GLU A 211 22.11 7.90 -5.17
N ALA A 212 20.90 8.43 -5.37
CA ALA A 212 20.36 8.69 -6.70
C ALA A 212 19.31 9.82 -6.68
N VAL A 213 19.23 10.59 -7.76
CA VAL A 213 18.08 11.45 -8.07
C VAL A 213 17.26 10.74 -9.15
N ILE A 214 15.97 10.54 -8.89
CA ILE A 214 15.05 9.88 -9.81
C ILE A 214 14.51 10.94 -10.80
N PRO A 215 14.78 10.83 -12.11
CA PRO A 215 14.30 11.80 -13.09
C PRO A 215 12.77 11.90 -13.08
N GLN A 216 12.25 13.12 -13.04
CA GLN A 216 10.82 13.36 -13.25
C GLN A 216 10.57 13.62 -14.74
N GLY A 217 9.82 12.71 -15.37
CA GLY A 217 9.33 12.89 -16.74
C GLY A 217 10.33 12.51 -17.83
N LEU A 218 10.31 11.24 -18.25
CA LEU A 218 10.38 10.95 -19.68
C LEU A 218 8.95 11.13 -20.21
N GLU A 219 8.59 12.37 -20.52
CA GLU A 219 7.43 12.65 -21.35
C GLU A 219 7.80 12.34 -22.80
N GLY A 220 7.13 11.35 -23.39
CA GLY A 220 6.89 11.21 -24.83
C GLY A 220 8.09 11.35 -25.77
N GLY A 221 8.64 10.21 -26.19
CA GLY A 221 9.32 10.07 -27.47
C GLY A 221 9.06 8.68 -28.02
N GLU A 222 8.38 8.58 -29.16
CA GLU A 222 8.36 7.35 -29.96
C GLU A 222 9.81 6.92 -30.25
N HIS A 223 10.08 5.62 -30.08
CA HIS A 223 11.34 4.97 -30.46
C HIS A 223 12.60 5.70 -29.96
N THR A 224 12.86 5.64 -28.66
CA THR A 224 14.23 5.77 -28.18
C THR A 224 14.49 4.64 -27.20
N GLU A 225 15.54 3.87 -27.45
CA GLU A 225 15.96 2.74 -26.61
C GLU A 225 15.93 3.16 -25.13
N VAL A 226 15.06 2.50 -24.37
CA VAL A 226 15.00 2.65 -22.91
C VAL A 226 16.31 2.04 -22.38
N PRO A 227 17.20 2.80 -21.72
CA PRO A 227 18.32 2.17 -21.06
C PRO A 227 17.74 1.30 -19.95
N GLU A 228 18.06 0.01 -19.95
CA GLU A 228 17.72 -0.91 -18.86
C GLU A 228 18.13 -0.26 -17.53
N LEU A 229 17.18 -0.04 -16.62
CA LEU A 229 17.49 0.36 -15.25
C LEU A 229 18.27 -0.80 -14.61
N PRO A 230 19.53 -0.60 -14.19
CA PRO A 230 20.29 -1.70 -13.65
C PRO A 230 19.68 -2.17 -12.32
N ALA A 231 19.90 -3.45 -12.02
CA ALA A 231 19.54 -4.06 -10.74
C ALA A 231 20.09 -3.25 -9.56
N TYR A 232 19.44 -3.38 -8.40
CA TYR A 232 19.82 -2.74 -7.15
C TYR A 232 21.34 -2.81 -6.92
N GLY A 233 22.01 -1.66 -6.96
CA GLY A 233 23.48 -1.54 -6.85
C GLY A 233 24.25 -1.28 -8.16
N GLY A 234 23.58 -1.12 -9.31
CA GLY A 234 24.22 -0.73 -10.57
C GLY A 234 24.18 0.76 -10.87
N ASP A 235 25.18 1.22 -11.62
CA ASP A 235 25.48 2.60 -11.97
C ASP A 235 24.33 3.26 -12.75
N TYR A 236 23.57 4.13 -12.06
CA TYR A 236 22.59 5.01 -12.68
C TYR A 236 23.38 6.06 -13.49
N GLY A 237 23.45 5.91 -14.81
CA GLY A 237 24.21 6.76 -15.75
C GLY A 237 23.92 8.28 -15.76
N HIS A 238 23.27 8.80 -14.72
CA HIS A 238 23.39 10.17 -14.25
C HIS A 238 23.98 10.12 -12.85
N GLN A 239 25.29 10.35 -12.70
CA GLN A 239 25.91 10.51 -11.39
C GLN A 239 25.09 11.53 -10.60
N ALA A 240 24.36 11.07 -9.59
CA ALA A 240 23.68 11.96 -8.67
C ALA A 240 24.75 12.86 -8.05
N PRO A 241 24.49 14.17 -7.90
CA PRO A 241 25.45 15.06 -7.26
C PRO A 241 25.87 14.47 -5.92
N GLU A 242 27.17 14.19 -5.76
CA GLU A 242 27.68 13.58 -4.54
C GLU A 242 27.39 14.47 -3.32
N GLY A 243 26.86 13.86 -2.26
CA GLY A 243 26.66 14.52 -0.99
C GLY A 243 25.56 13.91 -0.12
N TYR A 244 25.13 14.70 0.85
CA TYR A 244 24.22 14.33 1.92
C TYR A 244 23.06 15.31 1.98
N VAL A 245 21.86 14.83 2.25
CA VAL A 245 20.65 15.68 2.36
C VAL A 245 20.01 15.53 3.74
N ARG A 246 19.36 16.59 4.22
CA ARG A 246 18.66 16.58 5.50
C ARG A 246 17.47 15.62 5.46
N PHE A 247 17.51 14.56 6.26
CA PHE A 247 16.51 13.49 6.23
C PHE A 247 15.10 13.96 6.63
N SER A 248 15.00 14.88 7.59
CA SER A 248 13.70 15.41 8.04
C SER A 248 12.97 16.25 6.97
N ALA A 249 13.67 16.68 5.91
CA ALA A 249 13.09 17.37 4.77
C ALA A 249 12.50 16.42 3.70
N LEU A 250 12.57 15.11 3.95
CA LEU A 250 12.11 14.07 3.04
C LEU A 250 10.80 13.44 3.52
N ALA A 251 9.89 13.20 2.59
CA ALA A 251 8.73 12.34 2.79
C ALA A 251 8.99 10.98 2.13
N PRO A 252 8.66 9.84 2.77
CA PRO A 252 8.78 8.54 2.14
C PRO A 252 8.01 8.50 0.82
N LEU A 253 8.69 8.12 -0.25
CA LEU A 253 8.06 7.80 -1.52
C LEU A 253 7.76 6.31 -1.51
N ILE A 254 6.48 5.97 -1.54
CA ILE A 254 6.04 4.59 -1.72
C ILE A 254 5.86 4.42 -3.23
N ALA A 255 6.83 3.80 -3.92
CA ALA A 255 6.85 3.62 -5.37
C ALA A 255 7.38 2.22 -5.77
N PRO A 256 6.97 1.67 -6.92
CA PRO A 256 7.49 0.38 -7.37
C PRO A 256 9.02 0.36 -7.45
N LEU A 257 9.64 -0.76 -7.08
CA LEU A 257 11.10 -0.95 -7.12
C LEU A 257 11.67 -0.83 -8.55
N GLN A 258 10.91 -1.34 -9.53
CA GLN A 258 11.16 -1.18 -10.96
C GLN A 258 9.83 -0.95 -11.68
N ARG A 259 9.90 -0.39 -12.90
CA ARG A 259 8.74 -0.18 -13.78
C ARG A 259 8.98 -0.95 -15.07
N ASP A 260 7.89 -1.38 -15.70
CA ASP A 260 7.92 -2.12 -16.97
C ASP A 260 8.75 -3.42 -16.94
N SER A 261 9.02 -3.95 -15.73
CA SER A 261 9.75 -5.18 -15.48
C SER A 261 9.19 -5.90 -14.24
N VAL A 262 9.60 -7.15 -14.05
CA VAL A 262 9.27 -7.91 -12.85
C VAL A 262 10.30 -7.63 -11.76
N ALA A 263 9.90 -6.89 -10.74
CA ALA A 263 10.73 -6.67 -9.56
C ALA A 263 10.65 -7.87 -8.60
N LEU A 264 11.80 -8.49 -8.32
CA LEU A 264 11.94 -9.56 -7.32
C LEU A 264 12.79 -9.04 -6.15
N PRO A 265 12.19 -8.60 -5.04
CA PRO A 265 12.94 -8.15 -3.87
C PRO A 265 13.76 -9.30 -3.26
N ASP A 266 15.04 -9.04 -2.98
CA ASP A 266 15.92 -9.91 -2.20
C ASP A 266 16.54 -9.12 -1.03
N PRO A 267 16.19 -9.43 0.24
CA PRO A 267 15.26 -10.49 0.66
C PRO A 267 13.79 -10.18 0.31
N PRO A 268 12.91 -11.20 0.26
CA PRO A 268 11.47 -10.99 0.10
C PRO A 268 10.88 -10.06 1.16
N ILE A 269 9.98 -9.17 0.76
CA ILE A 269 9.38 -8.18 1.66
C ILE A 269 8.21 -8.82 2.44
N PRO A 270 8.25 -8.87 3.78
CA PRO A 270 7.15 -9.43 4.57
C PRO A 270 5.88 -8.59 4.43
N ILE A 271 4.75 -9.24 4.20
CA ILE A 271 3.41 -8.64 4.22
C ILE A 271 2.55 -9.29 5.30
N LYS A 272 1.75 -8.49 5.99
CA LYS A 272 0.79 -8.94 7.02
C LYS A 272 -0.60 -9.12 6.40
N ALA A 273 -1.39 -9.99 7.00
CA ALA A 273 -2.81 -10.13 6.65
C ALA A 273 -3.53 -8.77 6.77
N GLY A 274 -4.35 -8.45 5.76
CA GLY A 274 -5.07 -7.17 5.67
C GLY A 274 -4.26 -6.00 5.12
N GLN A 275 -2.96 -6.15 4.85
CA GLN A 275 -2.20 -5.09 4.18
C GLN A 275 -2.58 -4.95 2.71
N LEU A 276 -2.57 -3.71 2.22
CA LEU A 276 -2.82 -3.39 0.82
C LEU A 276 -1.72 -3.98 -0.06
N ILE A 277 -2.12 -4.81 -1.03
CA ILE A 277 -1.23 -5.37 -2.05
C ILE A 277 -1.38 -4.70 -3.42
N GLY A 278 -2.48 -3.99 -3.64
CA GLY A 278 -2.75 -3.23 -4.86
C GLY A 278 -4.24 -2.97 -5.02
N HIS A 279 -4.58 -1.98 -5.85
CA HIS A 279 -5.96 -1.72 -6.24
C HIS A 279 -6.35 -2.51 -7.48
N ILE A 280 -7.62 -2.94 -7.56
CA ILE A 280 -8.15 -3.66 -8.72
C ILE A 280 -8.20 -2.70 -9.90
N GLY A 281 -7.43 -3.00 -10.93
CA GLY A 281 -7.37 -2.24 -12.15
C GLY A 281 -8.47 -2.59 -13.14
N VAL A 282 -8.44 -1.87 -14.25
CA VAL A 282 -9.40 -2.01 -15.34
C VAL A 282 -9.10 -3.26 -16.17
N TYR A 283 -10.14 -4.05 -16.40
CA TYR A 283 -10.12 -5.20 -17.29
C TYR A 283 -11.14 -5.02 -18.42
N HIS A 284 -10.72 -5.28 -19.65
CA HIS A 284 -11.59 -5.27 -20.82
C HIS A 284 -11.71 -6.69 -21.40
N ASP A 285 -12.94 -7.09 -21.71
CA ASP A 285 -13.26 -8.30 -22.48
C ASP A 285 -13.85 -7.85 -23.82
N MET A 286 -13.52 -8.55 -24.92
CA MET A 286 -13.91 -8.18 -26.29
C MET A 286 -15.41 -7.96 -26.50
N LYS A 287 -16.25 -8.52 -25.61
CA LYS A 287 -17.71 -8.49 -25.70
C LYS A 287 -18.39 -7.61 -24.64
N LYS A 288 -17.63 -6.95 -23.75
CA LYS A 288 -18.20 -6.25 -22.59
C LYS A 288 -17.62 -4.85 -22.42
N SER A 289 -18.37 -4.02 -21.69
CA SER A 289 -17.90 -2.76 -21.14
C SER A 289 -16.74 -3.00 -20.15
N GLU A 290 -16.06 -1.91 -19.79
CA GLU A 290 -15.09 -1.88 -18.69
C GLU A 290 -15.57 -2.68 -17.46
N GLU A 291 -14.76 -3.62 -16.98
CA GLU A 291 -15.04 -4.38 -15.76
C GLU A 291 -13.85 -4.24 -14.78
N ARG A 292 -14.14 -4.27 -13.48
CA ARG A 292 -13.12 -4.41 -12.43
C ARG A 292 -13.17 -5.83 -11.88
N LYS A 293 -12.10 -6.59 -12.09
CA LYS A 293 -12.02 -8.02 -11.74
C LYS A 293 -10.68 -8.33 -11.09
N LEU A 294 -10.73 -9.11 -10.02
CA LEU A 294 -9.56 -9.80 -9.50
C LEU A 294 -9.42 -11.15 -10.21
N HIS A 295 -8.27 -11.39 -10.82
CA HIS A 295 -7.83 -12.71 -11.22
C HIS A 295 -6.75 -13.17 -10.24
N LEU A 296 -7.04 -14.25 -9.51
CA LEU A 296 -6.18 -14.84 -8.51
C LEU A 296 -5.83 -16.27 -8.92
N GLU A 297 -4.55 -16.56 -9.07
CA GLU A 297 -4.04 -17.92 -9.24
C GLU A 297 -3.33 -18.37 -7.96
N VAL A 298 -3.56 -19.61 -7.53
CA VAL A 298 -2.92 -20.20 -6.36
C VAL A 298 -2.28 -21.51 -6.76
N PHE A 299 -0.97 -21.62 -6.56
CA PHE A 299 -0.19 -22.77 -7.00
C PHE A 299 0.95 -23.09 -6.05
N THR A 300 1.42 -24.33 -6.09
CA THR A 300 2.60 -24.78 -5.35
C THR A 300 3.43 -25.68 -6.25
N ALA A 301 4.76 -25.62 -6.08
CA ALA A 301 5.68 -26.58 -6.71
C ALA A 301 5.89 -27.83 -5.84
N GLN A 302 5.32 -27.87 -4.63
CA GLN A 302 5.44 -29.00 -3.71
C GLN A 302 4.33 -30.02 -3.94
N ASP A 303 4.57 -31.25 -3.48
CA ASP A 303 3.62 -32.35 -3.59
C ASP A 303 2.40 -32.11 -2.66
N MET A 304 1.33 -31.58 -3.26
CA MET A 304 0.07 -31.32 -2.58
C MET A 304 -0.58 -32.61 -2.06
N VAL A 305 -0.52 -33.71 -2.83
CA VAL A 305 -1.17 -34.97 -2.45
C VAL A 305 -0.50 -35.54 -1.20
N LYS A 306 0.84 -35.55 -1.19
CA LYS A 306 1.61 -35.95 -0.02
C LYS A 306 1.36 -35.02 1.17
N PHE A 307 1.37 -33.71 0.97
CA PHE A 307 1.11 -32.74 2.04
C PHE A 307 -0.27 -32.94 2.69
N LEU A 308 -1.31 -33.20 1.90
CA LEU A 308 -2.66 -33.47 2.42
C LEU A 308 -2.70 -34.77 3.22
N ALA A 309 -2.02 -35.83 2.76
CA ALA A 309 -1.91 -37.09 3.49
C ALA A 309 -1.17 -36.91 4.82
N ASP A 310 0.00 -36.28 4.80
CA ASP A 310 0.80 -35.99 6.01
C ASP A 310 0.00 -35.10 6.99
N SER A 311 -0.73 -34.10 6.49
CA SER A 311 -1.59 -33.22 7.30
C SER A 311 -2.71 -34.00 7.99
N ARG A 312 -3.36 -34.92 7.26
CA ARG A 312 -4.43 -35.76 7.82
C ARG A 312 -3.90 -36.68 8.93
N ASP A 313 -2.75 -37.30 8.71
CA ASP A 313 -2.10 -38.14 9.72
C ASP A 313 -1.67 -37.33 10.95
N TRP A 314 -1.19 -36.10 10.73
CA TRP A 314 -0.86 -35.16 11.80
C TRP A 314 -2.10 -34.72 12.59
N ALA A 315 -3.20 -34.42 11.90
CA ALA A 315 -4.45 -33.97 12.49
C ALA A 315 -5.07 -35.00 13.45
N ARG A 316 -4.88 -36.30 13.21
CA ARG A 316 -5.33 -37.36 14.14
C ARG A 316 -4.60 -37.35 15.48
N GLN A 317 -3.39 -36.78 15.52
CA GLN A 317 -2.55 -36.70 16.72
C GLN A 317 -2.69 -35.36 17.45
N LEU A 318 -3.35 -34.37 16.85
CA LEU A 318 -3.60 -33.08 17.50
C LEU A 318 -4.56 -33.24 18.68
N PRO A 319 -4.39 -32.46 19.76
CA PRO A 319 -5.30 -32.48 20.90
C PRO A 319 -6.70 -32.03 20.50
N GLU A 320 -7.72 -32.39 21.29
CA GLU A 320 -9.12 -32.04 21.00
C GLU A 320 -9.36 -30.52 20.91
N SER A 321 -8.53 -29.72 21.59
CA SER A 321 -8.55 -28.26 21.50
C SER A 321 -8.32 -27.72 20.08
N GLU A 322 -7.65 -28.49 19.21
CA GLU A 322 -7.39 -28.13 17.81
C GLU A 322 -8.55 -28.51 16.87
N ARG A 323 -9.61 -29.15 17.38
CA ARG A 323 -10.84 -29.42 16.64
C ARG A 323 -11.75 -28.19 16.65
N THR A 324 -11.36 -27.20 15.86
CA THR A 324 -11.98 -25.87 15.85
C THR A 324 -13.00 -25.67 14.74
N TRP A 325 -13.30 -26.67 13.92
CA TRP A 325 -14.27 -26.56 12.81
C TRP A 325 -15.48 -27.47 13.06
N LEU A 326 -16.68 -26.89 13.15
CA LEU A 326 -17.94 -27.63 13.24
C LEU A 326 -18.27 -28.22 11.86
N LYS A 327 -18.51 -29.52 11.79
CA LYS A 327 -18.94 -30.19 10.55
C LYS A 327 -20.44 -30.39 10.55
N LEU A 328 -21.10 -29.71 9.60
CA LEU A 328 -22.47 -29.99 9.21
C LEU A 328 -22.43 -30.94 8.02
N ALA A 329 -22.84 -32.19 8.23
CA ALA A 329 -22.86 -33.17 7.15
C ALA A 329 -23.99 -32.88 6.15
N LYS A 330 -23.83 -33.33 4.91
CA LYS A 330 -24.92 -33.41 3.93
C LYS A 330 -26.18 -33.98 4.57
N GLY A 331 -27.32 -33.34 4.31
CA GLY A 331 -28.60 -33.69 4.92
C GLY A 331 -28.84 -33.03 6.28
N THR A 332 -27.93 -32.17 6.77
CA THR A 332 -28.19 -31.34 7.96
C THR A 332 -29.44 -30.51 7.75
N ARG A 333 -30.36 -30.60 8.72
CA ARG A 333 -31.62 -29.86 8.74
C ARG A 333 -31.38 -28.38 9.05
N VAL A 334 -31.82 -27.51 8.15
CA VAL A 334 -31.78 -26.05 8.27
C VAL A 334 -33.22 -25.55 8.50
N ILE A 335 -33.50 -25.14 9.73
CA ILE A 335 -34.84 -24.71 10.16
C ILE A 335 -35.07 -23.25 9.77
N SER A 336 -36.16 -23.00 9.04
CA SER A 336 -36.52 -21.66 8.59
C SER A 336 -36.69 -20.71 9.78
N HIS A 337 -36.09 -19.52 9.71
CA HIS A 337 -36.17 -18.56 10.81
C HIS A 337 -37.62 -18.10 11.08
N GLN A 338 -37.97 -17.99 12.37
CA GLN A 338 -39.17 -17.33 12.88
C GLN A 338 -38.77 -16.32 13.95
N ASP A 339 -39.42 -15.15 13.97
CA ASP A 339 -39.14 -14.08 14.94
C ASP A 339 -39.41 -14.50 16.39
N SER A 340 -40.22 -15.54 16.59
CA SER A 340 -40.52 -16.13 17.90
C SER A 340 -39.36 -16.92 18.50
N TYR A 341 -38.35 -17.28 17.71
CA TYR A 341 -37.24 -18.12 18.18
C TYR A 341 -36.30 -17.37 19.11
N LYS A 342 -36.16 -17.89 20.33
CA LYS A 342 -35.30 -17.38 21.40
C LYS A 342 -35.05 -18.48 22.43
N LYS A 343 -34.23 -18.21 23.44
CA LYS A 343 -33.88 -19.21 24.47
C LYS A 343 -35.08 -19.88 25.15
N THR A 344 -36.20 -19.17 25.35
CA THR A 344 -37.42 -19.71 25.97
C THR A 344 -38.34 -20.44 24.99
N THR A 345 -38.15 -20.23 23.68
CA THR A 345 -38.94 -20.82 22.59
C THR A 345 -37.98 -21.17 21.46
N PRO A 346 -37.10 -22.17 21.64
CA PRO A 346 -36.06 -22.50 20.66
C PRO A 346 -36.65 -23.22 19.44
N PRO A 347 -35.92 -23.26 18.31
CA PRO A 347 -36.27 -24.11 17.18
C PRO A 347 -36.29 -25.60 17.56
N THR A 348 -37.05 -26.40 16.82
CA THR A 348 -37.05 -27.87 16.89
C THR A 348 -36.68 -28.49 15.55
N LEU A 349 -36.18 -29.72 15.54
CA LEU A 349 -35.86 -30.42 14.28
C LEU A 349 -37.11 -30.78 13.46
N GLN A 350 -38.30 -30.74 14.07
CA GLN A 350 -39.59 -30.97 13.41
C GLN A 350 -40.15 -29.71 12.74
N ASP A 351 -39.58 -28.53 13.04
CA ASP A 351 -40.05 -27.28 12.46
C ASP A 351 -39.82 -27.23 10.94
N ALA A 352 -40.53 -26.31 10.28
CA ALA A 352 -40.40 -26.09 8.85
C ALA A 352 -38.95 -25.72 8.50
N GLY A 353 -38.40 -26.41 7.50
CA GLY A 353 -37.00 -26.27 7.11
C GLY A 353 -36.68 -27.05 5.85
N LYS A 354 -35.42 -26.98 5.45
CA LYS A 354 -34.85 -27.68 4.29
C LYS A 354 -33.62 -28.47 4.71
N ASP A 355 -33.24 -29.45 3.90
CA ASP A 355 -32.03 -30.23 4.14
C ASP A 355 -30.90 -29.70 3.25
N SER A 356 -29.70 -29.61 3.82
CA SER A 356 -28.50 -29.23 3.08
C SER A 356 -28.08 -30.30 2.08
N ALA A 357 -27.59 -29.88 0.91
CA ALA A 357 -27.17 -30.79 -0.15
C ALA A 357 -25.73 -31.29 -0.03
N ASP A 358 -24.90 -30.56 0.71
CA ASP A 358 -23.45 -30.74 0.78
C ASP A 358 -22.95 -30.63 2.22
N ASP A 359 -21.76 -31.19 2.49
CA ASP A 359 -21.05 -30.97 3.74
C ASP A 359 -20.61 -29.50 3.83
N LEU A 360 -20.74 -28.90 5.01
CA LEU A 360 -20.19 -27.58 5.32
C LEU A 360 -19.35 -27.64 6.59
N LEU A 361 -18.14 -27.12 6.52
CA LEU A 361 -17.31 -26.91 7.69
C LEU A 361 -17.33 -25.44 8.11
N ILE A 362 -17.53 -25.20 9.40
CA ILE A 362 -17.69 -23.85 9.95
C ILE A 362 -16.63 -23.60 11.03
N PRO A 363 -15.78 -22.58 10.88
CA PRO A 363 -14.81 -22.23 11.92
C PRO A 363 -15.50 -21.79 13.21
N ARG A 364 -14.95 -22.21 14.36
CA ARG A 364 -15.39 -21.77 15.70
C ARG A 364 -15.45 -20.25 15.80
N SER A 365 -14.44 -19.57 15.26
CA SER A 365 -14.38 -18.09 15.25
C SER A 365 -15.54 -17.43 14.52
N LEU A 366 -16.10 -18.06 13.48
CA LEU A 366 -17.30 -17.57 12.81
C LEU A 366 -18.50 -17.67 13.75
N LEU A 367 -18.67 -18.82 14.42
CA LEU A 367 -19.77 -19.07 15.35
C LEU A 367 -19.69 -18.15 16.58
N ASP A 368 -18.49 -17.99 17.15
CA ASP A 368 -18.26 -17.10 18.30
C ASP A 368 -18.58 -15.64 17.94
N GLY A 369 -18.23 -15.22 16.72
CA GLY A 369 -18.49 -13.89 16.16
C GLY A 369 -19.94 -13.62 15.77
N LEU A 370 -20.83 -14.63 15.80
CA LEU A 370 -22.25 -14.40 15.54
C LEU A 370 -22.86 -13.46 16.59
N ARG A 371 -23.81 -12.64 16.16
CA ARG A 371 -24.63 -11.81 17.04
C ARG A 371 -25.41 -12.66 18.06
N ALA A 372 -25.70 -12.10 19.23
CA ALA A 372 -26.27 -12.86 20.35
C ALA A 372 -27.63 -13.48 20.00
N GLU A 373 -28.45 -12.78 19.23
CA GLU A 373 -29.76 -13.24 18.73
C GLU A 373 -29.67 -14.32 17.64
N TRP A 374 -28.46 -14.65 17.16
CA TRP A 374 -28.19 -15.75 16.23
C TRP A 374 -27.61 -16.99 16.91
N LYS A 375 -27.61 -16.99 18.25
CA LYS A 375 -27.13 -18.09 19.07
C LYS A 375 -28.17 -18.44 20.11
N ILE A 376 -28.56 -19.71 20.20
CA ILE A 376 -29.38 -20.21 21.30
C ILE A 376 -28.70 -21.44 21.89
N GLN A 377 -28.29 -21.34 23.15
CA GLN A 377 -27.68 -22.44 23.89
C GLN A 377 -28.69 -23.03 24.86
N LEU A 378 -28.91 -24.33 24.73
CA LEU A 378 -29.81 -25.13 25.56
C LEU A 378 -28.96 -26.11 26.37
N PRO A 379 -29.05 -26.09 27.72
CA PRO A 379 -28.34 -27.05 28.55
C PRO A 379 -28.88 -28.47 28.34
N ALA A 380 -28.10 -29.47 28.76
CA ALA A 380 -28.59 -30.85 28.79
C ALA A 380 -29.78 -30.97 29.75
N ALA A 381 -30.79 -31.74 29.36
CA ALA A 381 -32.02 -31.94 30.13
C ALA A 381 -32.48 -33.40 30.04
N GLY A 382 -32.38 -34.13 31.15
CA GLY A 382 -32.68 -35.56 31.19
C GLY A 382 -31.77 -36.34 30.23
N GLU A 383 -32.38 -37.10 29.31
CA GLU A 383 -31.66 -37.84 28.27
C GLU A 383 -31.21 -36.97 27.09
N GLN A 384 -31.69 -35.72 27.00
CA GLN A 384 -31.31 -34.81 25.92
C GLN A 384 -29.95 -34.18 26.20
N LYS A 385 -29.02 -34.34 25.26
CA LYS A 385 -27.73 -33.64 25.29
C LYS A 385 -27.92 -32.13 25.13
N ALA A 386 -26.92 -31.38 25.58
CA ALA A 386 -26.88 -29.93 25.36
C ALA A 386 -26.90 -29.63 23.86
N ARG A 387 -27.55 -28.54 23.45
CA ARG A 387 -27.68 -28.13 22.05
C ARG A 387 -27.33 -26.67 21.87
N ASN A 388 -26.59 -26.37 20.81
CA ASN A 388 -26.35 -25.01 20.35
C ASN A 388 -27.01 -24.82 19.00
N TRP A 389 -27.87 -23.83 18.90
CA TRP A 389 -28.48 -23.41 17.66
C TRP A 389 -27.76 -22.18 17.12
N TYR A 390 -27.40 -22.23 15.85
CA TYR A 390 -26.74 -21.15 15.14
C TYR A 390 -27.59 -20.73 13.95
N ARG A 391 -27.89 -19.44 13.82
CA ARG A 391 -28.50 -18.90 12.61
C ARG A 391 -27.42 -18.59 11.59
N LEU A 392 -27.50 -19.28 10.46
CA LEU A 392 -26.55 -19.24 9.37
C LEU A 392 -27.32 -18.92 8.08
N ASP A 393 -27.18 -17.68 7.62
CA ASP A 393 -27.85 -17.21 6.42
C ASP A 393 -26.85 -17.24 5.25
N SER A 394 -27.30 -17.73 4.09
CA SER A 394 -26.57 -17.76 2.82
C SER A 394 -25.25 -18.55 2.83
N LEU A 395 -25.15 -19.57 3.69
CA LEU A 395 -23.97 -20.46 3.78
C LEU A 395 -24.22 -21.88 3.27
N LEU A 396 -25.42 -22.41 3.46
CA LEU A 396 -25.81 -23.75 3.01
C LEU A 396 -26.66 -23.65 1.74
N ASN A 397 -26.70 -24.72 0.95
CA ASN A 397 -27.54 -24.85 -0.24
C ASN A 397 -28.43 -26.08 -0.18
N ASP A 398 -29.61 -26.00 -0.79
CA ASP A 398 -30.49 -27.15 -1.00
C ASP A 398 -30.06 -27.96 -2.22
N ALA A 399 -30.75 -29.08 -2.48
CA ALA A 399 -30.44 -29.98 -3.59
C ALA A 399 -30.54 -29.33 -4.99
N THR A 400 -31.19 -28.16 -5.09
CA THR A 400 -31.28 -27.38 -6.33
C THR A 400 -30.21 -26.32 -6.46
N GLY A 401 -29.30 -26.21 -5.48
CA GLY A 401 -28.24 -25.20 -5.43
C GLY A 401 -28.71 -23.84 -4.93
N ASN A 402 -29.96 -23.72 -4.44
CA ASN A 402 -30.45 -22.49 -3.85
C ASN A 402 -29.90 -22.32 -2.43
N LEU A 403 -29.39 -21.14 -2.13
CA LEU A 403 -28.94 -20.81 -0.78
C LEU A 403 -30.11 -20.90 0.21
N ILE A 404 -29.82 -21.41 1.40
CA ILE A 404 -30.76 -21.60 2.49
C ILE A 404 -30.37 -20.67 3.64
N ASP A 405 -31.36 -19.97 4.18
CA ASP A 405 -31.24 -19.19 5.40
C ASP A 405 -31.97 -19.92 6.54
N GLY A 406 -31.34 -20.03 7.71
CA GLY A 406 -32.01 -20.65 8.85
C GLY A 406 -31.10 -21.07 10.00
N TRP A 407 -31.72 -21.79 10.93
CA TRP A 407 -31.08 -22.31 12.13
C TRP A 407 -30.58 -23.74 11.92
N VAL A 408 -29.35 -23.99 12.35
CA VAL A 408 -28.76 -25.34 12.41
C VAL A 408 -28.52 -25.72 13.86
N CYS A 409 -28.65 -27.02 14.16
CA CYS A 409 -28.43 -27.56 15.49
C CYS A 409 -27.08 -28.27 15.57
N GLU A 410 -26.21 -27.81 16.46
CA GLU A 410 -25.13 -28.61 17.02
C GLU A 410 -25.65 -29.32 18.27
N GLU A 411 -25.60 -30.65 18.29
CA GLU A 411 -25.80 -31.44 19.49
C GLU A 411 -24.44 -31.75 20.12
N VAL A 412 -24.21 -31.27 21.34
CA VAL A 412 -22.90 -31.30 22.00
C VAL A 412 -22.49 -32.75 22.25
N GLY A 413 -21.29 -33.11 21.75
CA GLY A 413 -20.77 -34.48 21.81
C GLY A 413 -21.43 -35.45 20.82
N VAL A 414 -22.18 -34.95 19.84
CA VAL A 414 -22.71 -35.73 18.69
C VAL A 414 -22.29 -35.08 17.39
N THR A 415 -22.56 -33.79 17.21
CA THR A 415 -22.15 -33.08 16.00
C THR A 415 -20.62 -32.95 15.99
N PRO A 416 -19.94 -33.45 14.93
CA PRO A 416 -18.50 -33.55 14.93
C PRO A 416 -17.82 -32.19 14.85
N TRP A 417 -16.83 -32.00 15.69
CA TRP A 417 -15.81 -30.96 15.55
C TRP A 417 -14.54 -31.58 15.00
N VAL A 418 -14.00 -31.01 13.94
CA VAL A 418 -12.84 -31.54 13.21
C VAL A 418 -11.71 -30.51 13.22
N SER A 419 -10.49 -31.00 13.02
CA SER A 419 -9.34 -30.10 12.84
C SER A 419 -9.34 -29.56 11.40
N PRO A 420 -9.00 -28.28 11.16
CA PRO A 420 -8.81 -27.77 9.80
C PRO A 420 -7.70 -28.51 9.03
N TRP A 421 -6.78 -29.17 9.74
CA TRP A 421 -5.70 -29.97 9.15
C TRP A 421 -6.12 -31.37 8.72
N ALA A 422 -7.36 -31.78 9.05
CA ALA A 422 -7.93 -33.03 8.54
C ALA A 422 -8.35 -32.92 7.07
N TRP A 423 -8.48 -31.69 6.53
CA TRP A 423 -8.88 -31.45 5.14
C TRP A 423 -10.14 -32.22 4.74
N GLU A 424 -11.12 -32.29 5.65
CA GLU A 424 -12.42 -32.91 5.37
C GLU A 424 -13.15 -32.08 4.31
N GLY A 425 -13.75 -32.74 3.31
CA GLY A 425 -14.42 -32.07 2.19
C GLY A 425 -13.51 -31.60 1.05
N SER A 426 -12.18 -31.81 1.12
CA SER A 426 -11.28 -31.55 -0.02
C SER A 426 -11.26 -32.77 -0.97
N PRO A 427 -11.73 -32.63 -2.22
CA PRO A 427 -11.70 -33.73 -3.17
C PRO A 427 -10.30 -33.84 -3.76
N THR A 428 -9.67 -35.00 -3.61
CA THR A 428 -8.81 -35.50 -4.69
C THR A 428 -9.72 -35.74 -5.91
N GLY A 429 -9.93 -34.71 -6.74
CA GLY A 429 -10.60 -34.81 -8.04
C GLY A 429 -11.83 -33.92 -8.24
N SER A 430 -11.63 -32.84 -9.02
CA SER A 430 -12.59 -32.01 -9.79
C SER A 430 -12.68 -30.53 -9.34
N PRO A 431 -12.59 -29.58 -10.28
CA PRO A 431 -12.51 -28.15 -9.98
C PRO A 431 -13.85 -27.62 -9.47
N VAL A 432 -13.80 -26.91 -8.34
CA VAL A 432 -14.92 -26.13 -7.80
C VAL A 432 -15.32 -25.07 -8.82
N ARG A 433 -16.60 -25.09 -9.26
CA ARG A 433 -17.16 -24.07 -10.14
C ARG A 433 -17.11 -22.70 -9.44
N HIS A 434 -16.66 -21.69 -10.19
CA HIS A 434 -16.51 -20.30 -9.75
C HIS A 434 -17.71 -19.77 -8.94
N HIS A 435 -17.49 -19.46 -7.65
CA HIS A 435 -18.43 -18.63 -6.88
C HIS A 435 -18.07 -17.15 -7.05
N ARG A 436 -19.00 -16.40 -7.64
CA ARG A 436 -18.88 -14.95 -7.86
C ARG A 436 -19.35 -14.22 -6.60
N HIS A 437 -18.44 -13.92 -5.67
CA HIS A 437 -18.75 -13.00 -4.57
C HIS A 437 -18.81 -11.56 -5.10
N ARG A 438 -19.99 -10.93 -5.04
CA ARG A 438 -20.12 -9.47 -5.13
C ARG A 438 -19.94 -8.89 -3.73
N PRO A 439 -18.94 -8.03 -3.47
CA PRO A 439 -18.90 -7.23 -2.25
C PRO A 439 -20.08 -6.26 -2.26
N ARG A 440 -20.82 -6.17 -1.15
CA ARG A 440 -21.76 -5.06 -0.91
C ARG A 440 -20.92 -3.79 -0.72
N GLN A 441 -21.00 -2.85 -1.66
CA GLN A 441 -20.57 -1.48 -1.41
C GLN A 441 -21.54 -0.85 -0.41
N GLN A 442 -21.01 -0.38 0.71
CA GLN A 442 -21.70 0.46 1.67
C GLN A 442 -21.88 1.83 0.99
N ALA A 443 -23.10 2.14 0.53
CA ALA A 443 -23.43 3.45 0.01
C ALA A 443 -23.74 4.38 1.20
N ASP A 444 -22.89 5.38 1.41
CA ASP A 444 -23.15 6.47 2.32
C ASP A 444 -24.41 7.23 1.90
N GLY A 445 -25.33 7.36 2.86
CA GLY A 445 -26.58 8.09 2.67
C GLY A 445 -26.35 9.59 2.53
N ARG A 446 -26.71 10.14 1.38
CA ARG A 446 -27.19 11.51 1.26
C ARG A 446 -28.54 11.50 0.57
N GLN A 447 -29.58 11.78 1.36
CA GLN A 447 -30.92 12.05 0.89
C GLN A 447 -30.96 13.48 0.35
N ASP A 448 -31.27 13.64 -0.93
CA ASP A 448 -31.84 14.89 -1.44
C ASP A 448 -33.29 14.64 -1.89
N LYS A 449 -34.18 15.50 -1.39
CA LYS A 449 -35.63 15.51 -1.59
C LYS A 449 -36.02 16.36 -2.82
N ASN A 450 -37.23 16.11 -3.32
CA ASN A 450 -38.00 16.80 -4.39
C ASN A 450 -37.81 16.19 -5.79
N SER A 451 -38.81 15.83 -6.60
CA SER A 451 -40.28 15.98 -6.56
C SER A 451 -40.90 15.12 -7.71
N PRO A 452 -42.24 15.02 -7.90
CA PRO A 452 -42.96 13.78 -8.26
C PRO A 452 -43.50 13.68 -9.71
N GLY A 453 -43.98 12.48 -10.10
CA GLY A 453 -44.82 12.27 -11.29
C GLY A 453 -45.22 10.80 -11.54
N ASN A 454 -46.46 10.48 -11.17
CA ASN A 454 -47.21 9.20 -11.31
C ASN A 454 -47.68 8.96 -12.78
N PRO A 455 -48.46 7.92 -13.19
CA PRO A 455 -48.60 6.49 -12.82
C PRO A 455 -48.48 5.50 -14.02
N ARG A 456 -48.58 4.18 -13.72
CA ARG A 456 -48.68 2.91 -14.52
C ARG A 456 -49.80 2.90 -15.62
N PRO A 457 -50.17 1.81 -16.37
CA PRO A 457 -49.79 0.36 -16.30
C PRO A 457 -49.79 -0.51 -17.62
N ARG A 458 -49.45 -1.82 -17.46
CA ARG A 458 -49.87 -3.02 -18.26
C ARG A 458 -49.34 -3.10 -19.72
N ALA A 459 -49.13 -4.24 -20.40
CA ALA A 459 -49.40 -5.66 -20.19
C ALA A 459 -48.68 -6.49 -21.30
N VAL A 460 -48.27 -7.73 -20.97
CA VAL A 460 -48.46 -8.98 -21.76
C VAL A 460 -47.79 -9.12 -23.14
N HIS A 461 -46.86 -10.07 -23.30
CA HIS A 461 -47.12 -11.36 -23.98
C HIS A 461 -45.92 -12.32 -23.94
N ARG A 462 -46.29 -13.59 -24.11
CA ARG A 462 -45.58 -14.86 -23.95
C ARG A 462 -45.36 -15.47 -25.34
N ALA A 463 -44.18 -16.02 -25.62
CA ALA A 463 -43.94 -17.09 -26.62
C ALA A 463 -42.47 -17.57 -26.46
N THR A 464 -42.19 -18.75 -25.88
CA THR A 464 -42.11 -20.09 -26.50
C THR A 464 -41.16 -20.19 -27.70
N GLY A 465 -40.10 -20.98 -27.56
CA GLY A 465 -39.23 -21.43 -28.66
C GLY A 465 -38.02 -22.21 -28.16
N HIS A 466 -38.10 -23.54 -28.26
CA HIS A 466 -37.12 -24.56 -27.88
C HIS A 466 -35.93 -24.65 -28.88
N PRO A 467 -34.91 -25.50 -28.63
CA PRO A 467 -33.51 -25.26 -28.95
C PRO A 467 -33.04 -25.94 -30.24
N VAL A 468 -31.82 -25.59 -30.65
CA VAL A 468 -30.85 -26.50 -31.28
C VAL A 468 -29.53 -26.35 -30.55
#